data_AF-A0A2B4RWY1-F1
#
_entry.id   AF-A0A2B4RWY1-F1
#
_cell.length_a   1.000
_cell.length_b   1.000
_cell.length_c   1.000
_cell.angle_alpha   90.00
_cell.angle_beta   90.00
_cell.angle_gamma   90.00
#
_symmetry.space_group_name_H-M   'P 1'
#
loop_
_entity.id
_entity.type
_entity.pdbx_description
1 polymer ?
#
loop_
_entity_poly.entity_id
_entity_poly.type
_entity_poly.pdbx_seq_one_letter_code
_entity_poly.pdbx_strand_id
1 'polypeptide(L)'
;MSDDHLRQIENRGRTATAIFGLVHETSQFERERINEFIINQHGGEIDSLKEKIEEKNEEILHLHKAIKDLEDKNKKLDIALKTRNEEVAKLKTRIAKLEAEKKGLEDKLRNVEGKLDRMEKEVEDLDKAKQVQEEENVNLKESLAIVSGEVESVKQELVSTRNENQSLKKEVRDLSQKLLPTGLGLPMLTPPPPIAPDLQASLRLGELSRQLQAKMYKYVFPQMYTPIGGYKVKTIRRDLNKFSTEEEQVKANQRWNELQKKLNWNETYEEAIKLLQENRNADAHPKITGKLLHEAVEVMDSKGNLRGRLTRECLDVLINTAGFNGSHLSEDAGLGAATKLTVRTLSEHFNNLGAFSVNKNEN
;
A
#
# COMPACT_ATOMS: atom_id res chain seq x y z
N MET A 1 -57.82 -38.55 150.90
CA MET A 1 -58.35 -37.87 149.69
C MET A 1 -59.47 -38.74 149.15
N SER A 2 -60.69 -38.20 149.06
CA SER A 2 -61.90 -38.97 148.68
C SER A 2 -61.78 -39.47 147.24
N ASP A 3 -62.22 -40.71 146.96
CA ASP A 3 -62.23 -41.36 145.63
C ASP A 3 -62.87 -40.48 144.53
N ASP A 4 -63.76 -39.58 144.90
CA ASP A 4 -64.38 -38.61 144.01
C ASP A 4 -63.37 -37.64 143.36
N HIS A 5 -62.30 -37.24 144.05
CA HIS A 5 -61.27 -36.37 143.47
C HIS A 5 -60.44 -37.09 142.40
N LEU A 6 -60.17 -38.40 142.59
CA LEU A 6 -59.43 -39.21 141.62
C LEU A 6 -60.26 -39.46 140.36
N ARG A 7 -61.55 -39.79 140.52
CA ARG A 7 -62.51 -39.90 139.40
C ARG A 7 -62.68 -38.58 138.66
N GLN A 8 -62.68 -37.45 139.36
CA GLN A 8 -62.77 -36.13 138.75
C GLN A 8 -61.51 -35.78 137.94
N ILE A 9 -60.31 -36.12 138.43
CA ILE A 9 -59.05 -35.92 137.70
C ILE A 9 -58.99 -36.83 136.47
N GLU A 10 -59.40 -38.09 136.58
CA GLU A 10 -59.43 -39.03 135.46
C GLU A 10 -60.43 -38.59 134.38
N ASN A 11 -61.64 -38.17 134.77
CA ASN A 11 -62.61 -37.62 133.84
C ASN A 11 -62.12 -36.32 133.18
N ARG A 12 -61.42 -35.44 133.92
CA ARG A 12 -60.79 -34.24 133.35
C ARG A 12 -59.64 -34.58 132.40
N GLY A 13 -58.86 -35.62 132.70
CA GLY A 13 -57.81 -36.14 131.83
C GLY A 13 -58.38 -36.70 130.53
N ARG A 14 -59.43 -37.53 130.61
CA ARG A 14 -60.14 -38.07 129.43
C ARG A 14 -60.77 -36.95 128.58
N THR A 15 -61.42 -35.98 129.22
CA THR A 15 -61.98 -34.80 128.54
C THR A 15 -60.88 -33.95 127.90
N ALA A 16 -59.74 -33.74 128.57
CA ALA A 16 -58.61 -33.01 128.01
C ALA A 16 -58.02 -33.75 126.80
N THR A 17 -57.83 -35.07 126.87
CA THR A 17 -57.34 -35.88 125.75
C THR A 17 -58.30 -35.84 124.56
N ALA A 18 -59.63 -35.91 124.79
CA ALA A 18 -60.62 -35.77 123.73
C ALA A 18 -60.58 -34.38 123.07
N ILE A 19 -60.44 -33.32 123.87
CA ILE A 19 -60.29 -31.95 123.37
C ILE A 19 -58.97 -31.78 122.59
N PHE A 20 -57.86 -32.30 123.09
CA PHE A 20 -56.57 -32.26 122.39
C PHE A 20 -56.60 -33.06 121.08
N GLY A 21 -57.26 -34.22 121.05
CA GLY A 21 -57.49 -35.00 119.85
C GLY A 21 -58.29 -34.22 118.79
N LEU A 22 -59.44 -33.65 119.20
CA LEU A 22 -60.26 -32.80 118.33
C LEU A 22 -59.51 -31.57 117.81
N VAL A 23 -58.73 -30.90 118.67
CA VAL A 23 -57.90 -29.75 118.27
C VAL A 23 -56.79 -30.17 117.30
N HIS A 24 -56.17 -31.34 117.51
CA HIS A 24 -55.14 -31.86 116.61
C HIS A 24 -55.72 -32.25 115.25
N GLU A 25 -56.85 -32.95 115.22
CA GLU A 25 -57.58 -33.32 114.00
C GLU A 25 -58.06 -32.08 113.24
N THR A 26 -58.64 -31.09 113.93
CA THR A 26 -59.06 -29.82 113.31
C THR A 26 -57.84 -29.07 112.74
N SER A 27 -56.71 -29.08 113.46
CA SER A 27 -55.45 -28.47 113.00
C SER A 27 -54.84 -29.20 111.80
N GLN A 28 -54.97 -30.53 111.71
CA GLN A 28 -54.53 -31.31 110.56
C GLN A 28 -55.42 -31.02 109.33
N PHE A 29 -56.73 -31.04 109.50
CA PHE A 29 -57.70 -30.74 108.43
C PHE A 29 -57.48 -29.35 107.83
N GLU A 30 -57.25 -28.33 108.67
CA GLU A 30 -56.96 -26.98 108.19
C GLU A 30 -55.62 -26.89 107.44
N ARG A 31 -54.59 -27.63 107.87
CA ARG A 31 -53.33 -27.73 107.11
C ARG A 31 -53.52 -28.40 105.75
N GLU A 32 -54.30 -29.47 105.68
CA GLU A 32 -54.61 -30.15 104.42
C GLU A 32 -55.38 -29.25 103.47
N ARG A 33 -56.40 -28.52 103.96
CA ARG A 33 -57.17 -27.56 103.15
C ARG A 33 -56.30 -26.43 102.62
N ILE A 34 -55.39 -25.89 103.43
CA ILE A 34 -54.44 -24.85 103.01
C ILE A 34 -53.47 -25.40 101.96
N ASN A 35 -52.93 -26.61 102.17
CA ASN A 35 -52.05 -27.26 101.22
C ASN A 35 -52.75 -27.52 99.88
N GLU A 36 -53.99 -28.00 99.90
CA GLU A 36 -54.79 -28.21 98.69
C GLU A 36 -55.04 -26.90 97.94
N PHE A 37 -55.38 -25.81 98.65
CA PHE A 37 -55.51 -24.49 98.05
C PHE A 37 -54.21 -24.01 97.37
N ILE A 38 -53.07 -24.14 98.06
CA ILE A 38 -51.76 -23.75 97.52
C ILE A 38 -51.38 -24.62 96.32
N ILE A 39 -51.61 -25.94 96.39
CA ILE A 39 -51.35 -26.87 95.29
C ILE A 39 -52.19 -26.51 94.06
N ASN A 40 -53.47 -26.20 94.23
CA ASN A 40 -54.34 -25.79 93.14
C ASN A 40 -53.92 -24.45 92.53
N GLN A 41 -53.53 -23.47 93.36
CA GLN A 41 -53.01 -22.19 92.87
C GLN A 41 -51.72 -22.38 92.07
N HIS A 42 -50.72 -23.06 92.64
CA HIS A 42 -49.46 -23.32 91.95
C HIS A 42 -49.68 -24.17 90.69
N GLY A 43 -50.61 -25.12 90.71
CA GLY A 43 -51.01 -25.91 89.53
C GLY A 43 -51.52 -25.02 88.39
N GLY A 44 -52.41 -24.07 88.69
CA GLY A 44 -52.91 -23.09 87.73
C GLY A 44 -51.82 -22.17 87.18
N GLU A 45 -50.90 -21.71 88.03
CA GLU A 45 -49.74 -20.90 87.60
C GLU A 45 -48.80 -21.71 86.69
N ILE A 46 -48.53 -22.97 87.03
CA ILE A 46 -47.71 -23.89 86.22
C ILE A 46 -48.35 -24.09 84.84
N ASP A 47 -49.66 -24.32 84.77
CA ASP A 47 -50.34 -24.55 83.49
C ASP A 47 -50.39 -23.27 82.64
N SER A 48 -50.60 -22.08 83.24
CA SER A 48 -50.49 -20.80 82.53
C SER A 48 -49.07 -20.55 81.99
N LEU A 49 -48.04 -20.93 82.75
CA LEU A 49 -46.65 -20.82 82.28
C LEU A 49 -46.35 -21.80 81.15
N LYS A 50 -46.88 -23.04 81.20
CA LYS A 50 -46.74 -24.01 80.11
C LYS A 50 -47.37 -23.50 78.82
N GLU A 51 -48.58 -22.94 78.88
CA GLU A 51 -49.26 -22.39 77.71
C GLU A 51 -48.44 -21.25 77.08
N LYS A 52 -47.94 -20.31 77.89
CA LYS A 52 -47.04 -19.24 77.42
C LYS A 52 -45.74 -19.76 76.81
N ILE A 53 -45.16 -20.82 77.37
CA ILE A 53 -43.95 -21.46 76.82
C ILE A 53 -44.26 -22.04 75.43
N GLU A 54 -45.41 -22.69 75.26
CA GLU A 54 -45.80 -23.27 73.98
C GLU A 54 -46.05 -22.20 72.92
N GLU A 55 -46.77 -21.13 73.26
CA GLU A 55 -46.96 -19.98 72.36
C GLU A 55 -45.62 -19.37 71.92
N LYS A 56 -44.68 -19.22 72.86
CA LYS A 56 -43.34 -18.70 72.56
C LYS A 56 -42.53 -19.66 71.71
N ASN A 57 -42.67 -20.98 71.90
CA ASN A 57 -42.01 -21.97 71.05
C ASN A 57 -42.51 -21.89 69.60
N GLU A 58 -43.82 -21.75 69.39
CA GLU A 58 -44.40 -21.57 68.06
C GLU A 58 -43.93 -20.25 67.40
N GLU A 59 -43.88 -19.16 68.17
CA GLU A 59 -43.32 -17.89 67.69
C GLU A 59 -41.83 -18.04 67.28
N ILE A 60 -41.03 -18.74 68.08
CA ILE A 60 -39.64 -19.06 67.79
C ILE A 60 -39.52 -19.88 66.50
N LEU A 61 -40.37 -20.89 66.28
CA LEU A 61 -40.37 -21.70 65.06
C LEU A 61 -40.70 -20.84 63.82
N HIS A 62 -41.72 -19.97 63.93
CA HIS A 62 -42.07 -19.06 62.85
C HIS A 62 -40.93 -18.09 62.51
N LEU A 63 -40.29 -17.50 63.53
CA LEU A 63 -39.13 -16.62 63.34
C LEU A 63 -37.94 -17.34 62.71
N HIS A 64 -37.64 -18.58 63.12
CA HIS A 64 -36.58 -19.38 62.50
C HIS A 64 -36.84 -19.62 61.01
N LYS A 65 -38.09 -19.91 60.64
CA LYS A 65 -38.46 -20.08 59.22
C LYS A 65 -38.28 -18.78 58.44
N ALA A 66 -38.72 -17.65 58.99
CA ALA A 66 -38.57 -16.35 58.36
C ALA A 66 -37.09 -15.95 58.17
N ILE A 67 -36.23 -16.22 59.17
CA ILE A 67 -34.78 -16.00 59.09
C ILE A 67 -34.18 -16.82 57.96
N LYS A 68 -34.52 -18.12 57.89
CA LYS A 68 -34.03 -19.01 56.82
C LYS A 68 -34.44 -18.53 55.42
N ASP A 69 -35.69 -18.10 55.25
CA ASP A 69 -36.17 -17.56 53.98
C ASP A 69 -35.43 -16.27 53.59
N LEU A 70 -35.11 -15.40 54.56
CA LEU A 70 -34.32 -14.19 54.34
C LEU A 70 -32.87 -14.51 53.97
N GLU A 71 -32.25 -15.48 54.63
CA GLU A 71 -30.90 -15.94 54.29
C GLU A 71 -30.82 -16.47 52.86
N ASP A 72 -31.79 -17.27 52.44
CA ASP A 72 -31.82 -17.82 51.09
C ASP A 72 -32.09 -16.73 50.03
N LYS A 73 -32.93 -15.73 50.34
CA LYS A 73 -33.09 -14.54 49.49
C LYS A 73 -31.79 -13.74 49.39
N ASN A 74 -31.10 -13.52 50.49
CA ASN A 74 -29.81 -12.81 50.50
C ASN A 74 -28.74 -13.54 49.69
N LYS A 75 -28.65 -14.87 49.79
CA LYS A 75 -27.73 -15.67 48.95
C LYS A 75 -28.05 -15.52 47.46
N LYS A 76 -29.33 -15.57 47.07
CA LYS A 76 -29.74 -15.37 45.68
C LYS A 76 -29.40 -13.96 45.17
N LEU A 77 -29.60 -12.94 45.99
CA LEU A 77 -29.25 -11.56 45.66
C LEU A 77 -27.73 -11.38 45.52
N ASP A 78 -26.92 -11.98 46.38
CA ASP A 78 -25.44 -11.92 46.29
C ASP A 78 -24.93 -12.53 44.98
N ILE A 79 -25.48 -13.69 44.59
CA ILE A 79 -25.16 -14.34 43.30
C ILE A 79 -25.55 -13.41 42.14
N ALA A 80 -26.78 -12.87 42.15
CA ALA A 80 -27.25 -11.98 41.10
C ALA A 80 -26.39 -10.70 40.98
N LEU A 81 -25.99 -10.11 42.11
CA LEU A 81 -25.11 -8.94 42.15
C LEU A 81 -23.73 -9.26 41.56
N LYS A 82 -23.13 -10.40 41.91
CA LYS A 82 -21.85 -10.85 41.34
C LYS A 82 -21.94 -10.99 39.82
N THR A 83 -22.97 -11.67 39.31
CA THR A 83 -23.19 -11.81 37.87
C THR A 83 -23.34 -10.47 37.16
N ARG A 84 -24.14 -9.55 37.73
CA ARG A 84 -24.31 -8.21 37.13
C ARG A 84 -23.03 -7.39 37.17
N ASN A 85 -22.22 -7.50 38.22
CA ASN A 85 -20.91 -6.84 38.29
C ASN A 85 -19.95 -7.34 37.22
N GLU A 86 -19.94 -8.65 36.95
CA GLU A 86 -19.14 -9.23 35.86
C GLU A 86 -19.61 -8.75 34.47
N GLU A 87 -20.92 -8.68 34.24
CA GLU A 87 -21.49 -8.13 33.00
C GLU A 87 -21.09 -6.66 32.81
N VAL A 88 -21.20 -5.85 33.87
CA VAL A 88 -20.79 -4.44 33.85
C VAL A 88 -19.29 -4.32 33.54
N ALA A 89 -18.44 -5.17 34.11
CA ALA A 89 -17.01 -5.19 33.82
C ALA A 89 -16.75 -5.51 32.34
N LYS A 90 -17.42 -6.54 31.78
CA LYS A 90 -17.33 -6.89 30.36
C LYS A 90 -17.78 -5.73 29.46
N LEU A 91 -18.90 -5.10 29.78
CA LEU A 91 -19.41 -3.94 29.02
C LEU A 91 -18.43 -2.76 29.07
N LYS A 92 -17.86 -2.45 30.23
CA LYS A 92 -16.82 -1.40 30.37
C LYS A 92 -15.61 -1.68 29.47
N THR A 93 -15.11 -2.93 29.45
CA THR A 93 -13.99 -3.28 28.56
C THR A 93 -14.35 -3.15 27.08
N ARG A 94 -15.59 -3.52 26.70
CA ARG A 94 -16.07 -3.37 25.31
C ARG A 94 -16.19 -1.91 24.90
N ILE A 95 -16.70 -1.06 25.78
CA ILE A 95 -16.80 0.40 25.57
C ILE A 95 -15.40 0.99 25.35
N ALA A 96 -14.44 0.70 26.24
CA ALA A 96 -13.08 1.20 26.11
C ALA A 96 -12.42 0.78 24.78
N LYS A 97 -12.65 -0.46 24.32
CA LYS A 97 -12.17 -0.93 23.01
C LYS A 97 -12.78 -0.15 21.86
N LEU A 98 -14.10 0.08 21.90
CA LEU A 98 -14.81 0.84 20.86
C LEU A 98 -14.37 2.31 20.83
N GLU A 99 -14.11 2.92 21.99
CA GLU A 99 -13.58 4.28 22.06
C GLU A 99 -12.18 4.39 21.44
N ALA A 100 -11.31 3.41 21.70
CA ALA A 100 -9.99 3.35 21.09
C ALA A 100 -10.07 3.14 19.56
N GLU A 101 -10.95 2.26 19.09
CA GLU A 101 -11.22 2.06 17.65
C GLU A 101 -11.74 3.35 16.99
N LYS A 102 -12.71 4.03 17.62
CA LYS A 102 -13.25 5.30 17.14
C LYS A 102 -12.16 6.35 16.99
N LYS A 103 -11.32 6.54 18.01
CA LYS A 103 -10.19 7.48 17.96
C LYS A 103 -9.21 7.13 16.83
N GLY A 104 -8.91 5.85 16.66
CA GLY A 104 -8.06 5.38 15.57
C GLY A 104 -8.64 5.64 14.17
N LEU A 105 -9.96 5.56 14.02
CA LEU A 105 -10.65 5.90 12.77
C LEU A 105 -10.66 7.41 12.52
N GLU A 106 -10.88 8.22 13.55
CA GLU A 106 -10.82 9.69 13.45
C GLU A 106 -9.43 10.18 13.02
N ASP A 107 -8.35 9.62 13.58
CA ASP A 107 -6.98 9.96 13.17
C ASP A 107 -6.68 9.55 11.72
N LYS A 108 -7.19 8.38 11.28
CA LYS A 108 -7.08 7.95 9.88
C LYS A 108 -7.84 8.87 8.93
N LEU A 109 -9.04 9.30 9.31
CA LEU A 109 -9.85 10.23 8.53
C LEU A 109 -9.12 11.57 8.37
N ARG A 110 -8.61 12.16 9.46
CA ARG A 110 -7.82 13.40 9.42
C ARG A 110 -6.60 13.29 8.49
N ASN A 111 -5.94 12.13 8.48
CA ASN A 111 -4.80 11.90 7.58
C ASN A 111 -5.23 11.80 6.11
N VAL A 112 -6.38 11.21 5.81
CA VAL A 112 -6.93 11.15 4.45
C VAL A 112 -7.35 12.54 3.98
N GLU A 113 -8.06 13.30 4.80
CA GLU A 113 -8.42 14.71 4.53
C GLU A 113 -7.18 15.54 4.22
N GLY A 114 -6.14 15.46 5.06
CA GLY A 114 -4.89 16.18 4.79
C GLY A 114 -4.14 15.71 3.54
N LYS A 115 -4.32 14.46 3.08
CA LYS A 115 -3.79 14.00 1.78
C LYS A 115 -4.61 14.57 0.62
N LEU A 116 -5.94 14.62 0.78
CA LEU A 116 -6.84 15.17 -0.22
C LEU A 116 -6.56 16.66 -0.44
N ASP A 117 -6.43 17.45 0.64
CA ASP A 117 -6.07 18.88 0.56
C ASP A 117 -4.76 19.12 -0.20
N ARG A 118 -3.77 18.22 -0.03
CA ARG A 118 -2.49 18.31 -0.77
C ARG A 118 -2.66 17.98 -2.24
N MET A 119 -3.44 16.95 -2.56
CA MET A 119 -3.75 16.58 -3.94
C MET A 119 -4.55 17.67 -4.64
N GLU A 120 -5.52 18.30 -3.97
CA GLU A 120 -6.29 19.41 -4.54
C GLU A 120 -5.38 20.59 -4.89
N LYS A 121 -4.43 20.95 -4.02
CA LYS A 121 -3.42 21.98 -4.32
C LYS A 121 -2.52 21.60 -5.49
N GLU A 122 -2.05 20.35 -5.54
CA GLU A 122 -1.22 19.86 -6.64
C GLU A 122 -1.96 19.90 -7.98
N VAL A 123 -3.25 19.55 -7.99
CA VAL A 123 -4.11 19.68 -9.18
C VAL A 123 -4.26 21.13 -9.59
N GLU A 124 -4.50 22.05 -8.64
CA GLU A 124 -4.62 23.47 -8.93
C GLU A 124 -3.31 24.05 -9.52
N ASP A 125 -2.16 23.67 -8.98
CA ASP A 125 -0.85 24.10 -9.47
C ASP A 125 -0.55 23.53 -10.88
N LEU A 126 -0.93 22.27 -11.13
CA LEU A 126 -0.82 21.65 -12.45
C LEU A 126 -1.72 22.33 -13.49
N ASP A 127 -2.95 22.71 -13.13
CA ASP A 127 -3.85 23.43 -14.02
C ASP A 127 -3.30 24.82 -14.36
N LYS A 128 -2.70 25.53 -13.39
CA LYS A 128 -2.01 26.80 -13.64
C LYS A 128 -0.81 26.61 -14.58
N ALA A 129 0.03 25.61 -14.32
CA ALA A 129 1.19 25.31 -15.18
C ALA A 129 0.75 24.96 -16.61
N LYS A 130 -0.34 24.19 -16.75
CA LYS A 130 -0.94 23.85 -18.04
C LYS A 130 -1.43 25.10 -18.79
N GLN A 131 -2.11 26.03 -18.10
CA GLN A 131 -2.54 27.29 -18.73
C GLN A 131 -1.35 28.10 -19.26
N VAL A 132 -0.30 28.25 -18.45
CA VAL A 132 0.94 28.94 -18.88
C VAL A 132 1.56 28.26 -20.11
N GLN A 133 1.63 26.93 -20.12
CA GLN A 133 2.17 26.19 -21.26
C GLN A 133 1.29 26.33 -22.53
N GLU A 134 -0.02 26.40 -22.39
CA GLU A 134 -0.95 26.63 -23.50
C GLU A 134 -0.74 28.04 -24.10
N GLU A 135 -0.57 29.06 -23.25
CA GLU A 135 -0.25 30.43 -23.67
C GLU A 135 1.11 30.51 -24.39
N GLU A 136 2.15 29.88 -23.86
CA GLU A 136 3.46 29.79 -24.52
C GLU A 136 3.36 29.10 -25.89
N ASN A 137 2.59 28.02 -26.00
CA ASN A 137 2.37 27.33 -27.27
C ASN A 137 1.65 28.21 -28.30
N VAL A 138 0.69 29.02 -27.88
CA VAL A 138 0.03 30.00 -28.76
C VAL A 138 1.03 31.04 -29.25
N ASN A 139 1.83 31.62 -28.35
CA ASN A 139 2.85 32.62 -28.68
C ASN A 139 3.94 32.06 -29.63
N LEU A 140 4.35 30.81 -29.42
CA LEU A 140 5.31 30.14 -30.29
C LEU A 140 4.73 29.87 -31.68
N LYS A 141 3.46 29.47 -31.77
CA LYS A 141 2.77 29.30 -33.07
C LYS A 141 2.68 30.62 -33.84
N GLU A 142 2.38 31.72 -33.16
CA GLU A 142 2.33 33.05 -33.77
C GLU A 142 3.72 33.48 -34.25
N SER A 143 4.74 33.34 -33.40
CA SER A 143 6.14 33.65 -33.77
C SER A 143 6.62 32.82 -34.97
N LEU A 144 6.27 31.54 -35.03
CA LEU A 144 6.59 30.66 -36.16
C LEU A 144 5.89 31.12 -37.45
N ALA A 145 4.64 31.57 -37.37
CA ALA A 145 3.91 32.10 -38.52
C ALA A 145 4.58 33.37 -39.08
N ILE A 146 5.03 34.28 -38.20
CA ILE A 146 5.77 35.49 -38.58
C ILE A 146 7.07 35.13 -39.30
N VAL A 147 7.90 34.28 -38.68
CA VAL A 147 9.18 33.85 -39.27
C VAL A 147 8.97 33.12 -40.60
N SER A 148 7.94 32.30 -40.72
CA SER A 148 7.60 31.64 -41.99
C SER A 148 7.25 32.64 -43.09
N GLY A 149 6.55 33.73 -42.74
CA GLY A 149 6.26 34.82 -43.67
C GLY A 149 7.52 35.57 -44.11
N GLU A 150 8.40 35.89 -43.17
CA GLU A 150 9.69 36.53 -43.45
C GLU A 150 10.58 35.66 -44.35
N VAL A 151 10.65 34.35 -44.11
CA VAL A 151 11.41 33.41 -44.95
C VAL A 151 10.87 33.38 -46.37
N GLU A 152 9.55 33.37 -46.57
CA GLU A 152 8.97 33.40 -47.92
C GLU A 152 9.23 34.74 -48.62
N SER A 153 9.21 35.85 -47.89
CA SER A 153 9.60 37.18 -48.41
C SER A 153 11.07 37.20 -48.85
N VAL A 154 11.98 36.76 -48.00
CA VAL A 154 13.43 36.67 -48.32
C VAL A 154 13.67 35.74 -49.50
N LYS A 155 12.92 34.64 -49.61
CA LYS A 155 12.98 33.73 -50.76
C LYS A 155 12.53 34.40 -52.06
N GLN A 156 11.47 35.21 -52.04
CA GLN A 156 11.05 35.99 -53.20
C GLN A 156 12.10 37.03 -53.59
N GLU A 157 12.66 37.77 -52.63
CA GLU A 157 13.76 38.72 -52.88
C GLU A 157 14.98 38.01 -53.47
N LEU A 158 15.38 36.86 -52.93
CA LEU A 158 16.51 36.06 -53.43
C LEU A 158 16.30 35.63 -54.89
N VAL A 159 15.08 35.21 -55.25
CA VAL A 159 14.73 34.87 -56.64
C VAL A 159 14.83 36.11 -57.54
N SER A 160 14.32 37.25 -57.09
CA SER A 160 14.41 38.53 -57.82
C SER A 160 15.88 38.92 -58.07
N THR A 161 16.70 38.97 -57.00
CA THR A 161 18.14 39.29 -57.09
C THR A 161 18.91 38.26 -57.92
N ARG A 162 18.50 36.98 -57.91
CA ARG A 162 19.11 35.94 -58.76
C ARG A 162 18.80 36.17 -60.23
N ASN A 163 17.57 36.55 -60.57
CA ASN A 163 17.17 36.88 -61.94
C ASN A 163 17.89 38.14 -62.44
N GLU A 164 17.98 39.18 -61.62
CA GLU A 164 18.73 40.39 -61.91
C GLU A 164 20.22 40.09 -62.14
N ASN A 165 20.85 39.31 -61.24
CA ASN A 165 22.22 38.85 -61.42
C ASN A 165 22.41 38.03 -62.71
N GLN A 166 21.45 37.19 -63.10
CA GLN A 166 21.53 36.47 -64.37
C GLN A 166 21.51 37.42 -65.58
N SER A 167 20.67 38.46 -65.56
CA SER A 167 20.64 39.50 -66.59
C SER A 167 21.94 40.27 -66.64
N LEU A 168 22.44 40.78 -65.51
CA LEU A 168 23.73 41.46 -65.42
C LEU A 168 24.88 40.56 -65.88
N LYS A 169 24.85 39.27 -65.54
CA LYS A 169 25.87 38.31 -65.99
C LYS A 169 25.85 38.08 -67.50
N LYS A 170 24.68 38.17 -68.15
CA LYS A 170 24.58 38.18 -69.62
C LYS A 170 25.19 39.46 -70.19
N GLU A 171 24.84 40.62 -69.66
CA GLU A 171 25.41 41.91 -70.10
C GLU A 171 26.92 41.95 -69.94
N VAL A 172 27.46 41.48 -68.82
CA VAL A 172 28.91 41.37 -68.58
C VAL A 172 29.56 40.42 -69.57
N ARG A 173 28.93 39.28 -69.93
CA ARG A 173 29.45 38.39 -70.97
C ARG A 173 29.44 39.05 -72.35
N ASP A 174 28.36 39.75 -72.70
CA ASP A 174 28.24 40.42 -73.99
C ASP A 174 29.27 41.56 -74.11
N LEU A 175 29.50 42.31 -73.03
CA LEU A 175 30.56 43.31 -72.93
C LEU A 175 31.96 42.68 -72.95
N SER A 176 32.17 41.56 -72.26
CA SER A 176 33.45 40.84 -72.25
C SER A 176 33.77 40.23 -73.63
N GLN A 177 32.77 39.70 -74.35
CA GLN A 177 32.90 39.24 -75.74
C GLN A 177 33.21 40.39 -76.70
N LYS A 178 32.72 41.61 -76.42
CA LYS A 178 33.07 42.82 -77.16
C LYS A 178 34.47 43.34 -76.84
N LEU A 179 35.09 42.93 -75.72
CA LEU A 179 36.32 43.54 -75.21
C LEU A 179 37.62 42.73 -75.42
N LEU A 180 37.66 41.42 -75.73
CA LEU A 180 38.91 40.72 -76.14
C LEU A 180 38.71 39.32 -76.77
N PRO A 181 39.62 38.88 -77.67
CA PRO A 181 39.68 37.50 -78.19
C PRO A 181 40.45 36.55 -77.24
N THR A 182 40.02 35.29 -77.27
CA THR A 182 40.76 34.07 -76.89
C THR A 182 40.77 33.71 -75.41
N GLY A 183 40.48 32.42 -75.17
CA GLY A 183 40.28 31.85 -73.85
C GLY A 183 41.55 31.58 -73.07
N LEU A 184 41.38 31.48 -71.76
CA LEU A 184 42.29 30.78 -70.86
C LEU A 184 41.43 30.17 -69.74
N GLY A 185 41.25 28.86 -69.83
CA GLY A 185 40.75 28.06 -68.72
C GLY A 185 41.87 27.83 -67.71
N LEU A 186 41.55 27.94 -66.43
CA LEU A 186 42.35 27.43 -65.32
C LEU A 186 41.44 26.52 -64.49
N PRO A 187 41.79 25.23 -64.31
CA PRO A 187 41.11 24.36 -63.37
C PRO A 187 41.80 24.43 -62.00
N MET A 188 41.01 24.57 -60.94
CA MET A 188 41.42 24.32 -59.57
C MET A 188 40.16 23.77 -58.86
N LEU A 189 40.16 22.62 -58.19
CA LEU A 189 40.57 22.40 -56.79
C LEU A 189 40.03 20.99 -56.43
N THR A 190 40.87 20.04 -56.03
CA THR A 190 41.15 19.59 -54.64
C THR A 190 40.36 18.35 -54.17
N PRO A 191 40.94 17.58 -53.22
CA PRO A 191 40.37 16.35 -52.67
C PRO A 191 39.14 16.62 -51.76
N PRO A 192 38.37 15.59 -51.37
CA PRO A 192 37.12 15.74 -50.64
C PRO A 192 37.33 16.28 -49.21
N PRO A 193 36.35 17.02 -48.65
CA PRO A 193 36.49 17.70 -47.37
C PRO A 193 36.53 16.74 -46.17
N PRO A 194 37.18 17.13 -45.05
CA PRO A 194 37.17 16.37 -43.81
C PRO A 194 35.76 16.32 -43.21
N ILE A 195 35.49 15.25 -42.47
CA ILE A 195 34.27 15.03 -41.67
C ILE A 195 33.86 16.32 -40.94
N ALA A 196 32.60 16.72 -41.11
CA ALA A 196 32.05 17.97 -40.57
C ALA A 196 32.33 18.10 -39.05
N PRO A 197 32.83 19.27 -38.57
CA PRO A 197 33.14 19.51 -37.15
C PRO A 197 31.98 19.18 -36.21
N ASP A 198 30.75 19.41 -36.65
CA ASP A 198 29.52 19.18 -35.88
C ASP A 198 29.28 17.67 -35.61
N LEU A 199 29.62 16.82 -36.60
CA LEU A 199 29.55 15.36 -36.44
C LEU A 199 30.53 14.90 -35.37
N GLN A 200 31.74 15.45 -35.38
CA GLN A 200 32.75 15.11 -34.39
C GLN A 200 32.33 15.56 -32.98
N ALA A 201 31.71 16.73 -32.84
CA ALA A 201 31.20 17.23 -31.57
C ALA A 201 30.10 16.33 -30.99
N SER A 202 29.11 15.95 -31.80
CA SER A 202 28.02 15.06 -31.37
C SER A 202 28.52 13.68 -30.91
N LEU A 203 29.45 13.09 -31.66
CA LEU A 203 30.06 11.80 -31.28
C LEU A 203 30.79 11.87 -29.93
N ARG A 204 31.49 12.97 -29.64
CA ARG A 204 32.19 13.18 -28.36
C ARG A 204 31.23 13.37 -27.19
N LEU A 205 30.16 14.15 -27.38
CA LEU A 205 29.15 14.39 -26.35
C LEU A 205 28.34 13.12 -26.01
N GLY A 206 27.96 12.33 -27.01
CA GLY A 206 27.30 11.05 -26.74
C GLY A 206 28.22 10.01 -26.08
N GLU A 207 29.53 10.03 -26.38
CA GLU A 207 30.52 9.18 -25.72
C GLU A 207 30.71 9.59 -24.25
N LEU A 208 30.72 10.89 -23.95
CA LEU A 208 30.74 11.40 -22.58
C LEU A 208 29.53 10.88 -21.79
N SER A 209 28.33 10.96 -22.39
CA SER A 209 27.09 10.44 -21.81
C SER A 209 27.17 8.94 -21.48
N ARG A 210 27.73 8.12 -22.40
CA ARG A 210 27.95 6.68 -22.17
C ARG A 210 28.91 6.43 -21.01
N GLN A 211 30.05 7.14 -20.97
CA GLN A 211 31.05 6.98 -19.92
C GLN A 211 30.53 7.44 -18.56
N LEU A 212 29.74 8.52 -18.53
CA LEU A 212 29.10 9.01 -17.31
C LEU A 212 28.17 7.92 -16.73
N GLN A 213 27.28 7.35 -17.54
CA GLN A 213 26.38 6.29 -17.09
C GLN A 213 27.13 5.03 -16.61
N ALA A 214 28.24 4.66 -17.27
CA ALA A 214 29.09 3.56 -16.81
C ALA A 214 29.75 3.87 -15.44
N LYS A 215 30.26 5.10 -15.25
CA LYS A 215 30.83 5.53 -13.96
C LYS A 215 29.78 5.60 -12.86
N MET A 216 28.58 6.06 -13.16
CA MET A 216 27.45 6.07 -12.23
C MET A 216 27.10 4.64 -11.78
N TYR A 217 26.97 3.71 -12.73
CA TYR A 217 26.71 2.31 -12.42
C TYR A 217 27.82 1.71 -11.55
N LYS A 218 29.09 1.96 -11.89
CA LYS A 218 30.24 1.53 -11.09
C LYS A 218 30.22 2.07 -9.65
N TYR A 219 29.76 3.31 -9.45
CA TYR A 219 29.67 3.91 -8.12
C TYR A 219 28.60 3.24 -7.26
N VAL A 220 27.43 2.98 -7.84
CA VAL A 220 26.31 2.36 -7.11
C VAL A 220 26.58 0.87 -6.89
N PHE A 221 27.07 0.18 -7.93
CA PHE A 221 27.28 -1.27 -7.97
C PHE A 221 28.72 -1.64 -8.37
N PRO A 222 29.73 -1.38 -7.51
CA PRO A 222 31.12 -1.66 -7.84
C PRO A 222 31.38 -3.15 -8.12
N GLN A 223 30.64 -4.05 -7.46
CA GLN A 223 30.81 -5.50 -7.60
C GLN A 223 30.13 -6.09 -8.84
N MET A 224 29.13 -5.42 -9.39
CA MET A 224 28.38 -5.87 -10.58
C MET A 224 28.88 -5.19 -11.87
N TYR A 225 29.84 -4.27 -11.74
CA TYR A 225 30.33 -3.48 -12.87
C TYR A 225 31.31 -4.27 -13.75
N THR A 226 30.97 -4.37 -15.02
CA THR A 226 31.85 -4.86 -16.10
C THR A 226 32.14 -3.75 -17.12
N PRO A 227 33.39 -3.54 -17.59
CA PRO A 227 33.73 -2.43 -18.50
C PRO A 227 33.04 -2.44 -19.88
N ILE A 228 32.47 -3.58 -20.28
CA ILE A 228 31.86 -3.79 -21.60
C ILE A 228 30.34 -3.53 -21.57
N GLY A 229 29.73 -3.45 -20.38
CA GLY A 229 28.29 -3.30 -20.23
C GLY A 229 27.75 -1.96 -20.72
N GLY A 230 26.68 -2.00 -21.51
CA GLY A 230 25.89 -0.82 -21.88
C GLY A 230 24.99 -0.37 -20.74
N TYR A 231 25.56 0.22 -19.70
CA TYR A 231 24.80 0.69 -18.53
C TYR A 231 23.96 1.91 -18.88
N LYS A 232 22.72 1.91 -18.39
CA LYS A 232 21.78 3.02 -18.50
C LYS A 232 21.26 3.34 -17.10
N VAL A 233 20.79 4.56 -16.88
CA VAL A 233 20.18 4.97 -15.60
C VAL A 233 19.00 4.07 -15.23
N LYS A 234 18.17 3.69 -16.21
CA LYS A 234 17.10 2.68 -16.02
C LYS A 234 17.61 1.30 -15.56
N THR A 235 18.83 0.93 -15.94
CA THR A 235 19.47 -0.32 -15.50
C THR A 235 19.85 -0.22 -14.04
N ILE A 236 20.37 0.94 -13.59
CA ILE A 236 20.63 1.20 -12.17
C ILE A 236 19.35 1.04 -11.34
N ARG A 237 18.26 1.71 -11.77
CA ARG A 237 16.95 1.60 -11.10
C ARG A 237 16.42 0.18 -11.02
N ARG A 238 16.55 -0.59 -12.10
CA ARG A 238 16.11 -1.98 -12.14
C ARG A 238 16.91 -2.84 -11.18
N ASP A 239 18.23 -2.67 -11.15
CA ASP A 239 19.10 -3.51 -10.35
C ASP A 239 19.02 -3.16 -8.85
N LEU A 240 18.66 -1.92 -8.49
CA LEU A 240 18.30 -1.54 -7.12
C LEU A 240 17.13 -2.37 -6.54
N ASN A 241 16.23 -2.87 -7.41
CA ASN A 241 15.06 -3.65 -7.00
C ASN A 241 15.30 -5.18 -7.04
N LYS A 242 16.48 -5.63 -7.44
CA LYS A 242 16.78 -7.06 -7.69
C LYS A 242 17.65 -7.73 -6.63
N PHE A 243 18.05 -7.01 -5.58
CA PHE A 243 18.89 -7.58 -4.52
C PHE A 243 18.16 -8.67 -3.73
N SER A 244 18.87 -9.77 -3.48
CA SER A 244 18.36 -10.90 -2.67
C SER A 244 18.53 -10.67 -1.17
N THR A 245 19.29 -9.65 -0.74
CA THR A 245 19.59 -9.35 0.66
C THR A 245 19.32 -7.88 0.97
N GLU A 246 18.54 -7.62 2.03
CA GLU A 246 18.10 -6.26 2.41
C GLU A 246 19.29 -5.32 2.71
N GLU A 247 20.38 -5.82 3.28
CA GLU A 247 21.55 -4.99 3.62
C GLU A 247 22.27 -4.39 2.40
N GLU A 248 22.43 -5.18 1.33
CA GLU A 248 23.08 -4.71 0.10
C GLU A 248 22.20 -3.72 -0.64
N GLN A 249 20.89 -3.95 -0.61
CA GLN A 249 19.90 -3.05 -1.17
C GLN A 249 19.91 -1.68 -0.49
N VAL A 250 19.96 -1.65 0.85
CA VAL A 250 20.04 -0.40 1.62
C VAL A 250 21.34 0.36 1.30
N LYS A 251 22.49 -0.33 1.26
CA LYS A 251 23.78 0.27 0.92
C LYS A 251 23.81 0.83 -0.51
N ALA A 252 23.24 0.11 -1.48
CA ALA A 252 23.15 0.56 -2.86
C ALA A 252 22.21 1.78 -3.02
N ASN A 253 21.06 1.76 -2.35
CA ASN A 253 20.15 2.91 -2.32
C ASN A 253 20.80 4.14 -1.69
N GLN A 254 21.59 3.95 -0.62
CA GLN A 254 22.33 5.04 -0.01
C GLN A 254 23.37 5.65 -0.98
N ARG A 255 24.14 4.82 -1.69
CA ARG A 255 25.09 5.28 -2.72
C ARG A 255 24.40 5.98 -3.89
N TRP A 256 23.25 5.48 -4.32
CA TRP A 256 22.45 6.11 -5.37
C TRP A 256 21.95 7.50 -4.94
N ASN A 257 21.38 7.62 -3.75
CA ASN A 257 20.90 8.89 -3.20
C ASN A 257 22.04 9.90 -3.00
N GLU A 258 23.20 9.45 -2.53
CA GLU A 258 24.39 10.29 -2.38
C GLU A 258 24.91 10.78 -3.75
N LEU A 259 24.97 9.89 -4.74
CA LEU A 259 25.38 10.21 -6.10
C LEU A 259 24.45 11.23 -6.75
N GLN A 260 23.13 11.06 -6.58
CA GLN A 260 22.14 12.00 -7.09
C GLN A 260 22.31 13.39 -6.46
N LYS A 261 22.54 13.47 -5.14
CA LYS A 261 22.81 14.73 -4.46
C LYS A 261 24.10 15.40 -4.97
N LYS A 262 25.19 14.64 -5.12
CA LYS A 262 26.48 15.16 -5.59
C LYS A 262 26.42 15.72 -7.02
N LEU A 263 25.61 15.09 -7.87
CA LEU A 263 25.47 15.50 -9.27
C LEU A 263 24.33 16.52 -9.49
N ASN A 264 23.63 16.93 -8.43
CA ASN A 264 22.38 17.69 -8.52
C ASN A 264 21.41 17.06 -9.55
N TRP A 265 21.28 15.74 -9.49
CA TRP A 265 20.60 14.96 -10.50
C TRP A 265 19.09 15.24 -10.50
N ASN A 266 18.55 15.58 -11.68
CA ASN A 266 17.14 15.82 -11.93
C ASN A 266 16.72 15.12 -13.24
N GLU A 267 15.43 15.16 -13.55
CA GLU A 267 14.85 14.56 -14.75
C GLU A 267 15.43 15.15 -16.04
N THR A 268 15.73 16.45 -16.05
CA THR A 268 16.33 17.15 -17.20
C THR A 268 17.70 16.57 -17.59
N TYR A 269 18.54 16.20 -16.62
CA TYR A 269 19.84 15.55 -16.92
C TYR A 269 19.68 14.14 -17.49
N GLU A 270 18.65 13.40 -17.06
CA GLU A 270 18.36 12.07 -17.59
C GLU A 270 17.93 12.15 -19.06
N GLU A 271 17.02 13.06 -19.40
CA GLU A 271 16.59 13.29 -20.77
C GLU A 271 17.72 13.87 -21.64
N ALA A 272 18.56 14.78 -21.13
CA ALA A 272 19.71 15.31 -21.86
C ALA A 272 20.71 14.20 -22.24
N ILE A 273 21.03 13.29 -21.31
CA ILE A 273 21.94 12.17 -21.57
C ILE A 273 21.35 11.19 -22.58
N LYS A 274 20.03 10.96 -22.52
CA LYS A 274 19.30 10.12 -23.49
C LYS A 274 19.32 10.73 -24.89
N LEU A 275 19.01 12.03 -25.02
CA LEU A 275 19.07 12.76 -26.29
C LEU A 275 20.49 12.76 -26.88
N LEU A 276 21.52 12.98 -26.06
CA LEU A 276 22.91 12.93 -26.51
C LEU A 276 23.31 11.53 -27.03
N GLN A 277 22.79 10.47 -26.43
CA GLN A 277 23.02 9.10 -26.91
C GLN A 277 22.23 8.79 -28.20
N GLU A 278 21.00 9.27 -28.30
CA GLU A 278 20.16 9.14 -29.50
C GLU A 278 20.77 9.88 -30.69
N ASN A 279 21.22 11.13 -30.49
CA ASN A 279 21.94 11.92 -31.49
C ASN A 279 23.24 11.23 -31.92
N ARG A 280 24.08 10.79 -30.96
CA ARG A 280 25.28 10.01 -31.30
C ARG A 280 24.95 8.76 -32.09
N ASN A 281 23.86 8.05 -31.78
CA ASN A 281 23.49 6.86 -32.53
C ASN A 281 23.02 7.22 -33.95
N ALA A 282 22.28 8.31 -34.12
CA ALA A 282 21.87 8.82 -35.44
C ALA A 282 23.06 9.32 -36.27
N ASP A 283 24.08 9.89 -35.62
CA ASP A 283 25.28 10.44 -36.25
C ASP A 283 26.37 9.39 -36.51
N ALA A 284 26.52 8.42 -35.62
CA ALA A 284 27.47 7.31 -35.75
C ALA A 284 26.96 6.20 -36.69
N HIS A 285 25.65 6.09 -36.85
CA HIS A 285 25.00 5.10 -37.70
C HIS A 285 24.12 5.80 -38.74
N PRO A 286 24.49 5.78 -40.03
CA PRO A 286 23.66 6.37 -41.06
C PRO A 286 22.28 5.73 -41.08
N LYS A 287 21.24 6.50 -41.43
CA LYS A 287 19.88 5.98 -41.62
C LYS A 287 19.93 4.73 -42.51
N ILE A 288 19.65 3.59 -41.90
CA ILE A 288 19.68 2.30 -42.56
C ILE A 288 18.53 2.26 -43.56
N THR A 289 18.85 2.04 -44.83
CA THR A 289 17.86 1.86 -45.89
C THR A 289 17.78 0.38 -46.24
N GLY A 290 16.63 -0.08 -46.77
CA GLY A 290 16.47 -1.47 -47.23
C GLY A 290 17.56 -1.88 -48.21
N LYS A 291 18.00 -0.95 -49.07
CA LYS A 291 19.12 -1.16 -50.00
C LYS A 291 20.44 -1.45 -49.28
N LEU A 292 20.80 -0.65 -48.27
CA LEU A 292 22.01 -0.88 -47.47
C LEU A 292 21.93 -2.19 -46.67
N LEU A 293 20.73 -2.59 -46.24
CA LEU A 293 20.52 -3.87 -45.54
C LEU A 293 20.70 -5.06 -46.48
N HIS A 294 20.11 -5.02 -47.69
CA HIS A 294 20.33 -6.07 -48.68
C HIS A 294 21.78 -6.14 -49.13
N GLU A 295 22.46 -5.01 -49.31
CA GLU A 295 23.91 -4.96 -49.59
C GLU A 295 24.73 -5.58 -48.43
N ALA A 296 24.35 -5.35 -47.17
CA ALA A 296 25.01 -5.95 -46.02
C ALA A 296 24.75 -7.47 -45.91
N VAL A 297 23.54 -7.92 -46.23
CA VAL A 297 23.18 -9.35 -46.29
C VAL A 297 24.03 -10.06 -47.35
N GLU A 298 24.16 -9.49 -48.56
CA GLU A 298 25.01 -10.02 -49.63
C GLU A 298 26.48 -10.14 -49.21
N VAL A 299 27.01 -9.13 -48.51
CA VAL A 299 28.40 -9.15 -48.00
C VAL A 299 28.60 -10.20 -46.91
N MET A 300 27.60 -10.45 -46.06
CA MET A 300 27.70 -11.49 -45.02
C MET A 300 27.51 -12.90 -45.60
N ASP A 301 26.67 -13.04 -46.62
CA ASP A 301 26.41 -14.29 -47.34
C ASP A 301 27.66 -14.72 -48.12
N SER A 302 28.26 -13.80 -48.88
CA SER A 302 29.52 -14.02 -49.61
C SER A 302 30.72 -14.35 -48.70
N LYS A 303 30.69 -13.92 -47.43
CA LYS A 303 31.69 -14.28 -46.41
C LYS A 303 31.37 -15.59 -45.68
N GLY A 304 30.24 -16.24 -45.98
CA GLY A 304 29.82 -17.50 -45.38
C GLY A 304 29.40 -17.40 -43.92
N ASN A 305 29.09 -16.18 -43.45
CA ASN A 305 28.76 -15.88 -42.06
C ASN A 305 27.27 -16.01 -41.74
N LEU A 306 26.43 -16.25 -42.75
CA LEU A 306 25.00 -16.53 -42.60
C LEU A 306 24.78 -18.04 -42.40
N ARG A 307 24.76 -18.50 -41.15
CA ARG A 307 24.55 -19.92 -40.79
C ARG A 307 23.58 -20.07 -39.62
N GLY A 308 22.96 -21.25 -39.52
CA GLY A 308 22.04 -21.58 -38.43
C GLY A 308 20.74 -20.77 -38.52
N ARG A 309 20.42 -19.99 -37.49
CA ARG A 309 19.17 -19.20 -37.41
C ARG A 309 19.22 -17.88 -38.20
N LEU A 310 20.41 -17.49 -38.68
CA LEU A 310 20.64 -16.27 -39.47
C LEU A 310 20.90 -16.68 -40.93
N THR A 311 19.87 -17.18 -41.61
CA THR A 311 19.92 -17.46 -43.06
C THR A 311 19.54 -16.20 -43.84
N ARG A 312 19.99 -16.13 -45.09
CA ARG A 312 19.64 -15.06 -46.03
C ARG A 312 18.13 -14.88 -46.17
N GLU A 313 17.40 -15.97 -46.35
CA GLU A 313 15.93 -15.98 -46.43
C GLU A 313 15.26 -15.40 -45.16
N CYS A 314 15.80 -15.73 -43.98
CA CYS A 314 15.30 -15.18 -42.71
C CYS A 314 15.53 -13.67 -42.62
N LEU A 315 16.71 -13.20 -43.03
CA LEU A 315 17.05 -11.77 -43.03
C LEU A 315 16.24 -10.99 -44.06
N ASP A 316 16.02 -11.54 -45.26
CA ASP A 316 15.18 -10.91 -46.28
C ASP A 316 13.72 -10.80 -45.82
N VAL A 317 13.17 -11.81 -45.15
CA VAL A 317 11.82 -11.73 -44.55
C VAL A 317 11.76 -10.65 -43.48
N LEU A 318 12.78 -10.52 -42.63
CA LEU A 318 12.85 -9.49 -41.58
C LEU A 318 12.97 -8.08 -42.16
N ILE A 319 13.76 -7.89 -43.22
CA ILE A 319 13.90 -6.60 -43.91
C ILE A 319 12.56 -6.19 -44.56
N ASN A 320 11.87 -7.15 -45.20
CA ASN A 320 10.59 -6.93 -45.86
C ASN A 320 9.45 -6.64 -44.86
N THR A 321 9.37 -7.39 -43.75
CA THR A 321 8.34 -7.18 -42.71
C THR A 321 8.54 -5.90 -41.91
N ALA A 322 9.77 -5.41 -41.78
CA ALA A 322 10.07 -4.15 -41.11
C ALA A 322 9.79 -2.89 -41.97
N GLY A 323 9.26 -3.05 -43.20
CA GLY A 323 8.77 -1.95 -44.01
C GLY A 323 9.84 -1.15 -44.75
N PHE A 324 11.03 -1.73 -44.98
CA PHE A 324 12.14 -1.04 -45.67
C PHE A 324 12.08 -1.09 -47.21
N ASN A 325 10.92 -1.43 -47.79
CA ASN A 325 10.75 -1.51 -49.24
C ASN A 325 10.58 -0.13 -49.87
N GLY A 326 11.60 0.30 -50.61
CA GLY A 326 11.53 1.49 -51.44
C GLY A 326 10.81 1.19 -52.76
N SER A 327 9.59 1.72 -52.93
CA SER A 327 9.20 2.59 -54.05
C SER A 327 7.66 2.74 -54.11
N HIS A 328 7.19 4.00 -54.05
CA HIS A 328 5.91 4.52 -54.56
C HIS A 328 4.64 3.64 -54.41
N LEU A 329 3.73 4.03 -53.50
CA LEU A 329 2.35 4.46 -53.80
C LEU A 329 1.51 4.62 -52.51
N SER A 330 0.87 5.79 -52.42
CA SER A 330 -0.33 6.20 -51.67
C SER A 330 -0.65 5.59 -50.30
N GLU A 331 -0.65 6.48 -49.29
CA GLU A 331 -1.67 6.52 -48.24
C GLU A 331 -3.06 6.31 -48.84
N ASP A 332 -3.68 5.16 -48.57
CA ASP A 332 -5.02 5.02 -47.99
C ASP A 332 -5.48 3.55 -48.07
N ALA A 333 -6.01 3.06 -46.94
CA ALA A 333 -6.87 1.89 -46.75
C ALA A 333 -6.34 0.81 -45.77
N GLY A 334 -6.95 0.80 -44.58
CA GLY A 334 -7.41 -0.44 -43.94
C GLY A 334 -6.46 -1.16 -42.98
N LEU A 335 -6.19 -0.53 -41.83
CA LEU A 335 -5.45 -1.11 -40.68
C LEU A 335 -6.12 -2.32 -39.99
N GLY A 336 -7.21 -2.87 -40.53
CA GLY A 336 -8.04 -3.89 -39.87
C GLY A 336 -7.92 -5.33 -40.41
N ALA A 337 -7.45 -5.51 -41.64
CA ALA A 337 -7.47 -6.83 -42.30
C ALA A 337 -6.11 -7.55 -42.28
N ALA A 338 -5.00 -6.81 -42.34
CA ALA A 338 -3.66 -7.40 -42.37
C ALA A 338 -3.32 -8.14 -41.06
N THR A 339 -3.66 -7.58 -39.90
CA THR A 339 -3.26 -8.12 -38.59
C THR A 339 -3.88 -9.48 -38.27
N LYS A 340 -5.07 -9.80 -38.82
CA LYS A 340 -5.72 -11.10 -38.61
C LYS A 340 -5.18 -12.20 -39.51
N LEU A 341 -4.64 -11.86 -40.68
CA LEU A 341 -4.01 -12.84 -41.56
C LEU A 341 -2.62 -13.23 -41.03
N THR A 342 -1.85 -12.26 -40.49
CA THR A 342 -0.47 -12.48 -40.01
C THR A 342 -0.35 -13.35 -38.76
N VAL A 343 -1.33 -13.28 -37.84
CA VAL A 343 -1.31 -14.13 -36.62
C VAL A 343 -1.60 -15.60 -36.97
N ARG A 344 -2.40 -15.85 -38.01
CA ARG A 344 -2.75 -17.21 -38.44
C ARG A 344 -1.58 -17.89 -39.15
N THR A 345 -0.89 -17.18 -40.04
CA THR A 345 0.30 -17.70 -40.74
C THR A 345 1.52 -17.86 -39.83
N LEU A 346 1.73 -16.97 -38.83
CA LEU A 346 2.82 -17.15 -37.86
C LEU A 346 2.55 -18.32 -36.89
N SER A 347 1.30 -18.57 -36.51
CA SER A 347 0.93 -19.73 -35.68
C SER A 347 1.10 -21.06 -36.43
N GLU A 348 0.75 -21.09 -37.73
CA GLU A 348 0.93 -22.28 -38.58
C GLU A 348 2.41 -22.58 -38.87
N HIS A 349 3.27 -21.56 -38.98
CA HIS A 349 4.73 -21.76 -39.11
C HIS A 349 5.40 -22.24 -37.81
N PHE A 350 4.97 -21.74 -36.64
CA PHE A 350 5.55 -22.17 -35.36
C PHE A 350 5.15 -23.59 -34.97
N ASN A 351 3.92 -24.04 -35.30
CA ASN A 351 3.48 -25.40 -35.00
C ASN A 351 4.18 -26.46 -35.87
N ASN A 352 4.57 -26.12 -37.10
CA ASN A 352 5.32 -27.04 -37.97
C ASN A 352 6.81 -27.18 -37.58
N LEU A 353 7.36 -26.28 -36.78
CA LEU A 353 8.74 -26.35 -36.27
C LEU A 353 8.86 -27.13 -34.94
N GLY A 354 7.75 -27.49 -34.29
CA GLY A 354 7.72 -28.26 -33.04
C GLY A 354 7.69 -29.79 -33.19
N ALA A 355 7.58 -30.31 -34.42
CA ALA A 355 7.30 -31.73 -34.68
C ALA A 355 8.49 -32.56 -35.21
N PHE A 356 9.72 -32.03 -35.21
CA PHE A 356 10.92 -32.81 -35.57
C PHE A 356 11.77 -33.20 -34.35
N SER A 357 11.42 -34.37 -33.82
CA SER A 357 12.29 -35.40 -33.24
C SER A 357 13.07 -35.10 -31.96
N VAL A 358 12.44 -35.48 -30.84
CA VAL A 358 13.12 -36.23 -29.76
C VAL A 358 13.70 -37.50 -30.37
N ASN A 359 15.03 -37.62 -30.37
CA ASN A 359 15.67 -38.92 -30.53
C ASN A 359 16.58 -39.19 -29.32
N LYS A 360 16.12 -40.11 -28.48
CA LYS A 360 16.91 -40.77 -27.45
C LYS A 360 18.10 -41.44 -28.11
N ASN A 361 19.29 -41.28 -27.53
CA ASN A 361 20.31 -42.32 -27.62
C ASN A 361 20.85 -42.55 -26.21
N GLU A 362 20.48 -43.71 -25.69
CA GLU A 362 21.14 -44.40 -24.58
C GLU A 362 22.50 -44.92 -25.09
N ASN A 363 23.55 -44.57 -24.36
CA ASN A 363 24.60 -45.49 -23.90
C ASN A 363 25.46 -44.77 -22.85
#